data_AF-T1CQY5-F1
#
_entry.id   AF-T1CQY5-F1
#
_cell.length_a   1.000
_cell.length_b   1.000
_cell.length_c   1.000
_cell.angle_alpha   90.00
_cell.angle_beta   90.00
_cell.angle_gamma   90.00
#
_symmetry.space_group_name_H-M   'P 1'
#
loop_
_entity.id
_entity.type
_entity.pdbx_description
1 polymer ?
#
loop_
_entity_poly.entity_id
_entity_poly.type
_entity_poly.pdbx_seq_one_letter_code
_entity_poly.pdbx_strand_id
1 'polypeptide(L)'
;MKLNPQDAASVRAVELMDELFAIDAQARDEKMDHAARHALRQQQAPPLLDQIRDHVLTMNRNALPQSAAGKACSYTLALWKRLTCFLDHPELEL
;
A
#
# COMPACT_ATOMS: atom_id res chain seq x y z
N MET A 1 7.11 -26.77 -2.28
CA MET A 1 5.85 -26.09 -2.63
C MET A 1 6.16 -25.17 -3.81
N LYS A 2 5.66 -25.43 -5.02
CA LYS A 2 5.86 -24.53 -6.18
C LYS A 2 4.87 -23.38 -6.03
N LEU A 3 5.33 -22.21 -5.59
CA LEU A 3 4.52 -21.00 -5.62
C LEU A 3 4.26 -20.64 -7.09
N ASN A 4 2.99 -20.47 -7.46
CA ASN A 4 2.65 -19.86 -8.73
C ASN A 4 3.25 -18.43 -8.74
N PRO A 5 3.86 -17.95 -9.83
CA PRO A 5 4.31 -16.56 -9.93
C PRO A 5 3.25 -15.53 -9.53
N GLN A 6 1.96 -15.85 -9.77
CA GLN A 6 0.83 -15.02 -9.38
C GLN A 6 0.55 -15.04 -7.86
N ASP A 7 0.84 -16.16 -7.19
CA ASP A 7 0.76 -16.27 -5.73
C ASP A 7 1.89 -15.45 -5.09
N ALA A 8 3.12 -15.55 -5.62
CA ALA A 8 4.26 -14.79 -5.13
C ALA A 8 4.06 -13.27 -5.28
N ALA A 9 3.49 -12.83 -6.40
CA ALA A 9 3.15 -11.42 -6.61
C ALA A 9 2.07 -10.94 -5.62
N SER A 10 1.05 -11.77 -5.36
CA SER A 10 0.01 -11.46 -4.38
C SER A 10 0.57 -11.38 -2.96
N VAL A 11 1.46 -12.31 -2.59
CA VAL A 11 2.16 -12.28 -1.28
C VAL A 11 2.97 -11.00 -1.13
N ARG A 12 3.75 -10.61 -2.14
CA ARG A 12 4.51 -9.36 -2.10
C ARG A 12 3.63 -8.12 -1.94
N ALA A 13 2.43 -8.12 -2.52
CA ALA A 13 1.49 -7.01 -2.34
C ALA A 13 1.02 -6.89 -0.88
N VAL A 14 0.77 -8.02 -0.21
CA VAL A 14 0.40 -8.04 1.22
C VAL A 14 1.57 -7.58 2.09
N GLU A 15 2.79 -8.05 1.83
CA GLU A 15 3.98 -7.61 2.57
C GLU A 15 4.19 -6.10 2.51
N LEU A 16 4.05 -5.49 1.33
CA LEU A 16 4.18 -4.04 1.17
C LEU A 16 3.06 -3.27 1.89
N MET A 17 1.84 -3.83 1.96
CA MET A 17 0.75 -3.25 2.75
C MET A 17 1.04 -3.36 4.25
N ASP A 18 1.56 -4.48 4.72
CA ASP A 18 1.97 -4.68 6.12
C ASP A 18 3.07 -3.68 6.52
N GLU A 19 4.06 -3.45 5.64
CA GLU A 19 5.09 -2.41 5.83
C GLU A 19 4.47 -1.01 5.97
N LEU A 20 3.39 -0.71 5.24
CA LEU A 20 2.73 0.60 5.30
C LEU A 20 1.98 0.77 6.62
N PHE A 21 1.25 -0.27 7.05
CA PHE A 21 0.54 -0.25 8.33
C PHE A 21 1.49 -0.26 9.53
N ALA A 22 2.71 -0.80 9.37
CA ALA A 22 3.72 -0.79 10.42
C ALA A 22 4.15 0.64 10.83
N ILE A 23 4.09 1.61 9.92
CA ILE A 23 4.38 3.02 10.22
C ILE A 23 3.40 3.56 11.29
N ASP A 24 2.11 3.26 11.13
CA ASP A 24 1.09 3.67 12.09
C ASP A 24 1.09 2.83 13.37
N ALA A 25 1.46 1.55 13.27
CA ALA A 25 1.69 0.71 14.44
C ALA A 25 2.82 1.28 15.30
N GLN A 26 3.94 1.66 14.70
CA GLN A 26 5.05 2.32 15.39
C GLN A 26 4.59 3.62 16.06
N ALA A 27 3.88 4.49 15.34
CA ALA A 27 3.39 5.74 15.91
C ALA A 27 2.44 5.52 17.10
N ARG A 28 1.64 4.44 17.07
CA ARG A 28 0.76 4.04 18.18
C ARG A 28 1.55 3.53 19.38
N ASP A 29 2.53 2.65 19.16
CA ASP A 29 3.37 2.07 20.21
C ASP A 29 4.21 3.14 20.92
N GLU A 30 4.71 4.13 20.16
CA GLU A 30 5.43 5.28 20.69
C GLU A 30 4.51 6.37 21.27
N LYS A 31 3.19 6.18 21.23
CA LYS A 31 2.17 7.13 21.71
C LYS A 31 2.33 8.53 21.11
N MET A 32 2.70 8.59 19.82
CA MET A 32 2.84 9.84 19.09
C MET A 32 1.49 10.59 19.02
N ASP A 33 1.56 11.91 19.14
CA ASP A 33 0.43 12.76 18.80
C ASP A 33 0.18 12.79 17.28
N HIS A 34 -0.90 13.44 16.87
CA HIS A 34 -1.29 13.50 15.46
C HIS A 34 -0.23 14.18 14.57
N ALA A 35 0.48 15.20 15.08
CA ALA A 35 1.48 15.92 14.30
C ALA A 35 2.73 15.08 14.10
N ALA A 36 3.21 14.40 15.14
CA ALA A 36 4.34 13.50 15.09
C ALA A 36 4.06 12.27 14.20
N ARG A 37 2.88 11.67 14.32
CA ARG A 37 2.45 10.57 13.44
C ARG A 37 2.42 11.02 11.98
N HIS A 38 1.88 12.20 11.70
CA HIS A 38 1.85 12.72 10.34
C HIS A 38 3.24 12.99 9.78
N ALA A 39 4.15 13.56 10.58
CA ALA A 39 5.54 13.74 10.18
C ALA A 39 6.24 12.40 9.87
N LEU A 40 5.98 11.36 10.68
CA LEU A 40 6.50 10.02 10.44
C LEU A 40 5.99 9.45 9.12
N ARG A 41 4.68 9.58 8.85
CA ARG A 41 4.07 9.18 7.57
C ARG A 41 4.72 9.91 6.40
N GLN A 42 4.86 11.22 6.48
CA GLN A 42 5.50 12.04 5.43
C GLN A 42 6.95 11.61 5.15
N GLN A 43 7.67 11.17 6.17
CA GLN A 43 9.06 10.71 6.01
C GLN A 43 9.14 9.30 5.38
N GLN A 44 8.25 8.38 5.77
CA GLN A 44 8.43 6.96 5.47
C GLN A 44 7.47 6.41 4.42
N ALA A 45 6.22 6.88 4.38
CA ALA A 45 5.19 6.31 3.51
C ALA A 45 5.38 6.63 2.01
N PRO A 46 5.84 7.82 1.56
CA PRO A 46 5.96 8.11 0.13
C PRO A 46 6.79 7.08 -0.68
N PRO A 47 8.03 6.71 -0.30
CA PRO A 47 8.80 5.73 -1.06
C PRO A 47 8.17 4.32 -1.02
N LEU A 48 7.39 4.00 0.00
CA LEU A 48 6.69 2.72 0.09
C LEU A 48 5.42 2.70 -0.78
N LEU A 49 4.68 3.80 -0.81
CA LEU A 49 3.53 3.98 -1.68
C LEU A 49 3.93 3.88 -3.16
N ASP A 50 5.07 4.45 -3.55
CA ASP A 50 5.61 4.30 -4.89
C ASP A 50 5.90 2.82 -5.22
N GLN A 51 6.52 2.08 -4.29
CA GLN A 51 6.77 0.64 -4.46
C GLN A 51 5.47 -0.17 -4.58
N ILE A 52 4.47 0.10 -3.74
CA ILE A 52 3.15 -0.54 -3.83
C ILE A 52 2.53 -0.27 -5.19
N ARG A 53 2.56 0.97 -5.66
CA ARG A 53 1.97 1.37 -6.93
C ARG A 53 2.62 0.66 -8.10
N ASP A 54 3.95 0.64 -8.14
CA ASP A 54 4.71 0.00 -9.21
C ASP A 54 4.50 -1.52 -9.22
N HIS A 55 4.41 -2.13 -8.05
CA HIS A 55 4.09 -3.55 -7.91
C HIS A 55 2.67 -3.86 -8.44
N VAL A 56 1.66 -3.09 -8.04
CA VAL A 56 0.28 -3.24 -8.52
C VAL A 56 0.18 -2.99 -10.04
N LEU A 57 0.90 -2.02 -10.58
CA LEU A 57 0.98 -1.78 -12.03
C LEU A 57 1.58 -2.99 -12.77
N THR A 58 2.63 -3.58 -12.22
CA THR A 58 3.29 -4.75 -12.79
C THR A 58 2.37 -5.97 -12.75
N MET A 59 1.68 -6.19 -11.64
CA MET A 59 0.66 -7.23 -11.51
C MET A 59 -0.48 -7.03 -12.51
N ASN A 60 -0.96 -5.79 -12.69
CA ASN A 60 -2.04 -5.49 -13.63
C ASN A 60 -1.64 -5.82 -15.08
N ARG A 61 -0.42 -5.46 -15.49
CA ARG A 61 0.10 -5.74 -16.84
C ARG A 61 0.23 -7.24 -17.13
N ASN A 62 0.56 -8.03 -16.11
CA ASN A 62 0.79 -9.47 -16.24
C ASN A 62 -0.48 -10.30 -16.00
N ALA A 63 -1.55 -9.70 -15.48
CA ALA A 63 -2.82 -10.36 -15.23
C ALA A 63 -3.72 -10.35 -16.48
N LEU A 64 -4.52 -11.40 -16.66
CA LEU A 64 -5.57 -11.38 -17.67
C LEU A 64 -6.61 -10.30 -17.31
N PRO A 65 -7.07 -9.45 -18.24
CA PRO A 65 -7.94 -8.31 -17.92
C PRO A 65 -9.23 -8.65 -17.16
N GLN A 66 -9.78 -9.85 -17.39
CA GLN A 66 -11.01 -10.31 -16.74
C GLN A 66 -10.78 -11.18 -15.50
N SER A 67 -9.53 -11.48 -15.16
CA SER A 67 -9.19 -12.21 -13.93
C SER A 67 -9.53 -11.40 -12.68
N ALA A 68 -9.72 -12.10 -11.55
CA ALA A 68 -9.93 -11.44 -10.26
C ALA A 68 -8.75 -10.53 -9.90
N ALA A 69 -7.52 -10.98 -10.14
CA ALA A 69 -6.31 -10.19 -9.89
C ALA A 69 -6.24 -8.92 -10.76
N GLY A 70 -6.53 -9.03 -12.06
CA GLY A 70 -6.54 -7.86 -12.96
C GLY A 70 -7.61 -6.83 -12.58
N LYS A 71 -8.80 -7.29 -12.19
CA LYS A 71 -9.87 -6.42 -11.68
C LYS A 71 -9.48 -5.74 -10.37
N ALA A 72 -8.89 -6.47 -9.43
CA ALA A 72 -8.43 -5.93 -8.16
C ALA A 72 -7.33 -4.86 -8.35
N CYS A 73 -6.34 -5.12 -9.20
CA CYS A 73 -5.29 -4.14 -9.50
C CYS A 73 -5.87 -2.89 -10.16
N SER A 74 -6.75 -3.06 -11.16
CA SER A 74 -7.38 -1.92 -11.85
C SER A 74 -8.23 -1.07 -10.90
N TYR A 75 -9.00 -1.70 -10.01
CA TYR A 75 -9.79 -1.00 -9.00
C TYR A 75 -8.91 -0.24 -8.00
N THR A 76 -7.84 -0.87 -7.52
CA THR A 76 -6.87 -0.25 -6.60
C THR A 76 -6.21 0.98 -7.22
N LEU A 77 -5.76 0.88 -8.48
CA LEU A 77 -5.16 1.99 -9.20
C LEU A 77 -6.16 3.14 -9.45
N ALA A 78 -7.43 2.82 -9.71
CA ALA A 78 -8.49 3.82 -9.86
C ALA A 78 -8.76 4.56 -8.53
N LEU A 79 -8.58 3.89 -7.39
CA LEU A 79 -8.73 4.48 -6.06
C LEU A 79 -7.46 5.11 -5.51
N TRP A 80 -6.33 5.03 -6.21
CA TRP A 80 -5.00 5.36 -5.68
C TRP A 80 -4.94 6.72 -4.98
N LYS A 81 -5.44 7.78 -5.64
CA LYS A 81 -5.45 9.14 -5.06
C LYS A 81 -6.22 9.22 -3.73
N ARG A 82 -7.28 8.42 -3.56
CA ARG A 82 -8.05 8.37 -2.31
C ARG A 82 -7.32 7.54 -1.25
N LEU A 83 -6.65 6.46 -1.65
CA LEU A 83 -5.89 5.61 -0.74
C LEU A 83 -4.65 6.32 -0.18
N THR A 84 -4.09 7.29 -0.89
CA THR A 84 -2.90 8.04 -0.44
C THR A 84 -3.22 9.42 0.15
N CYS A 85 -4.50 9.80 0.27
CA CYS A 85 -4.87 11.15 0.73
C CYS A 85 -4.56 11.40 2.22
N PHE A 86 -4.30 10.36 3.00
CA PHE A 86 -3.87 10.50 4.41
C PHE A 86 -2.52 11.25 4.55
N LEU A 87 -1.74 11.34 3.47
CA LEU A 87 -0.55 12.19 3.43
C LEU A 87 -0.90 13.68 3.43
N ASP A 88 -2.04 14.08 2.88
CA ASP A 88 -2.46 15.48 2.84
C ASP A 88 -3.39 15.84 4.01
N HIS A 89 -3.96 14.82 4.67
CA HIS A 89 -4.99 14.93 5.68
C HIS A 89 -4.57 14.21 6.98
N PRO A 90 -3.84 14.89 7.90
CA PRO A 90 -3.37 14.31 9.16
C PRO A 90 -4.48 13.74 10.06
N GLU A 91 -5.72 14.21 9.89
CA GLU A 91 -6.91 13.76 10.60
C GLU A 91 -7.41 12.37 10.18
N LEU A 92 -6.95 11.84 9.04
CA LEU A 92 -7.33 10.51 8.58
C LEU A 92 -6.53 9.42 9.29
N GLU A 93 -7.24 8.45 9.86
CA GLU A 93 -6.67 7.23 10.41
C GLU A 93 -6.51 6.16 9.32
N LEU A 94 -5.41 5.41 9.38
CA LEU A 94 -5.15 4.23 8.57
C LEU A 94 -5.59 2.98 9.34
#